data_AF-A0A352DRI4-F1
#
_entry.id   AF-A0A352DRI4-F1
#
_cell.length_a   1.000
_cell.length_b   1.000
_cell.length_c   1.000
_cell.angle_alpha   90.00
_cell.angle_beta   90.00
_cell.angle_gamma   90.00
#
_symmetry.space_group_name_H-M   'P 1'
#
loop_
_entity.id
_entity.type
_entity.pdbx_description
1 polymer ?
#
loop_
_entity_poly.entity_id
_entity_poly.type
_entity_poly.pdbx_seq_one_letter_code
_entity_poly.pdbx_strand_id
1 'polypeptide(L)' 'MRLTLRTLLAWRDRTLPASHREEMDGKVATNAAAHLLTTRIDRAIADDALGAPRAAAASDLNAVAEYLDNVLLLAGL' A
#
# COMPACT_ATOMS: atom_id res chain seq x y z
N MET A 1 8.80 6.07 11.16
CA MET A 1 8.44 5.87 9.73
C MET A 1 7.05 6.43 9.38
N ARG A 2 6.83 7.03 8.21
CA ARG A 2 5.48 7.48 7.78
C ARG A 2 4.66 6.28 7.26
N LEU A 3 3.36 6.22 7.58
CA LEU A 3 2.45 5.26 6.96
C LEU A 3 2.06 5.76 5.57
N THR A 4 2.47 5.03 4.54
CA THR A 4 2.16 5.29 3.13
C THR A 4 1.90 3.96 2.43
N LEU A 5 1.29 3.95 1.24
CA LEU A 5 1.08 2.73 0.45
C LEU A 5 2.41 2.01 0.20
N ARG A 6 3.47 2.74 -0.17
CA ARG A 6 4.80 2.13 -0.40
C ARG A 6 5.30 1.39 0.85
N THR A 7 5.21 2.01 2.02
CA THR A 7 5.69 1.41 3.26
C THR A 7 4.77 0.29 3.77
N LEU A 8 3.46 0.38 3.48
CA LEU A 8 2.48 -0.67 3.76
C LEU A 8 2.73 -1.92 2.89
N LEU A 9 3.00 -1.75 1.60
CA LEU A 9 3.39 -2.84 0.70
C LEU A 9 4.70 -3.49 1.14
N ALA A 10 5.72 -2.69 1.45
CA ALA A 10 7.00 -3.21 1.95
C ALA A 10 6.86 -3.99 3.27
N TRP A 11 5.96 -3.53 4.17
CA TRP A 11 5.63 -4.26 5.40
C TRP A 11 4.97 -5.61 5.10
N ARG A 12 3.97 -5.62 4.21
CA ARG A 12 3.24 -6.81 3.78
C ARG A 12 4.14 -7.84 3.11
N ASP A 13 5.02 -7.39 2.21
CA ASP A 13 5.98 -8.23 1.49
C ASP A 13 7.20 -8.62 2.33
N ARG A 14 7.21 -8.22 3.61
CA ARG A 14 8.26 -8.54 4.56
C ARG A 14 9.64 -8.01 4.17
N THR A 15 9.72 -6.92 3.41
CA THR A 15 10.98 -6.31 2.93
C THR A 15 11.51 -5.20 3.83
N LEU A 16 10.74 -4.75 4.83
CA LEU A 16 11.22 -3.76 5.81
C LEU A 16 12.27 -4.33 6.78
N PRO A 17 13.23 -3.51 7.26
CA PRO A 17 14.06 -3.85 8.42
C PRO A 17 13.21 -4.20 9.64
N ALA A 18 13.69 -5.08 10.52
CA ALA A 18 12.94 -5.56 11.68
C ALA A 18 12.42 -4.42 12.57
N SER A 19 13.25 -3.41 12.85
CA SER A 19 12.89 -2.22 13.62
C SER A 19 11.75 -1.40 12.99
N HIS A 20 11.73 -1.27 11.67
CA HIS A 20 10.66 -0.57 10.95
C HIS A 20 9.37 -1.40 10.87
N ARG A 21 9.50 -2.73 10.91
CA ARG A 21 8.36 -3.64 10.86
C ARG A 21 7.57 -3.62 12.16
N GLU A 22 8.24 -3.67 13.30
CA GLU A 22 7.59 -3.52 14.62
C GLU A 22 6.90 -2.16 14.76
N GLU A 23 7.56 -1.08 14.30
CA GLU A 23 6.94 0.25 14.28
C GLU A 23 5.69 0.27 13.38
N MET A 24 5.73 -0.46 12.26
CA MET A 24 4.60 -0.55 11.33
C MET A 24 3.46 -1.41 11.87
N ASP A 25 3.76 -2.51 12.57
CA ASP A 25 2.75 -3.38 13.19
C ASP A 25 1.84 -2.56 14.12
N GLY A 26 2.43 -1.70 14.95
CA GLY A 26 1.67 -0.81 15.84
C GLY A 26 0.79 0.20 15.08
N LYS A 27 1.26 0.73 13.95
CA LYS A 27 0.50 1.69 13.13
C LYS A 27 -0.63 1.03 12.38
N VAL A 28 -0.38 -0.14 11.79
CA VAL A 28 -1.42 -0.90 11.10
C VAL A 28 -2.49 -1.34 12.09
N ALA A 29 -2.11 -1.83 13.27
CA ALA A 29 -3.06 -2.25 14.29
C ALA A 29 -4.04 -1.14 14.72
N THR A 30 -3.59 0.12 14.76
CA THR A 30 -4.36 1.27 15.29
C THR A 30 -5.00 2.16 14.22
N ASN A 31 -4.58 2.07 12.95
CA ASN A 31 -5.09 2.91 11.87
C ASN A 31 -6.15 2.16 11.05
N ALA A 32 -7.42 2.52 11.25
CA ALA A 32 -8.56 1.91 10.56
C ALA A 32 -8.46 1.96 9.02
N ALA A 33 -7.84 3.01 8.51
CA ALA A 33 -7.72 3.21 7.08
C ALA A 33 -6.58 2.35 6.50
N ALA A 34 -5.52 2.06 7.28
CA ALA A 34 -4.52 1.03 6.95
C ALA A 34 -5.15 -0.37 6.82
N HIS A 35 -6.06 -0.72 7.73
CA HIS A 35 -6.83 -1.98 7.65
C HIS A 35 -7.69 -2.05 6.39
N LEU A 36 -8.40 -0.96 6.07
CA LEU A 36 -9.21 -0.87 4.87
C LEU A 36 -8.37 -1.03 3.59
N LEU A 37 -7.22 -0.36 3.52
CA LEU A 37 -6.30 -0.50 2.39
C LEU A 37 -5.78 -1.93 2.25
N THR A 38 -5.36 -2.55 3.35
CA THR A 38 -4.87 -3.93 3.34
C THR A 38 -5.95 -4.87 2.80
N THR A 39 -7.18 -4.73 3.28
CA THR A 39 -8.35 -5.51 2.81
C THR A 39 -8.62 -5.30 1.31
N ARG A 40 -8.51 -4.06 0.82
CA ARG A 40 -8.69 -3.75 -0.60
C ARG A 40 -7.59 -4.37 -1.47
N ILE A 41 -6.35 -4.33 -0.99
CA ILE A 41 -5.20 -4.97 -1.64
C ILE A 41 -5.39 -6.49 -1.68
N ASP A 42 -5.82 -7.11 -0.57
CA ASP A 42 -6.16 -8.54 -0.52
C ASP A 42 -7.19 -8.92 -1.59
N ARG A 43 -8.27 -8.15 -1.71
CA ARG A 43 -9.30 -8.37 -2.73
C ARG A 43 -8.77 -8.24 -4.14
N ALA A 44 -7.95 -7.22 -4.40
CA ALA A 44 -7.40 -6.99 -5.73
C ALA A 44 -6.43 -8.11 -6.16
N ILE A 45 -5.62 -8.62 -5.22
CA ILE A 45 -4.70 -9.73 -5.48
C ILE A 45 -5.46 -11.05 -5.70
N ALA A 46 -6.57 -11.26 -4.99
CA ALA A 46 -7.37 -12.48 -5.11
C ALA A 46 -8.31 -12.51 -6.32
N ASP A 47 -8.45 -11.40 -7.05
CA ASP A 47 -9.32 -11.31 -8.21
C ASP A 47 -8.56 -11.73 -9.49
N ASP A 48 -8.67 -13.00 -9.85
CA ASP A 48 -8.05 -13.55 -11.07
C ASP A 48 -8.59 -12.93 -12.37
N ALA A 49 -9.74 -12.25 -12.34
CA ALA A 49 -10.28 -11.51 -13.47
C ALA A 49 -9.69 -10.09 -13.58
N LEU A 50 -8.99 -9.63 -12.55
CA LEU A 50 -8.29 -8.35 -12.53
C LEU A 50 -7.03 -8.45 -13.42
N GLY A 51 -7.24 -8.26 -14.72
CA GLY A 51 -6.16 -8.21 -15.70
C GLY A 51 -5.23 -7.02 -15.47
N ALA A 52 -3.96 -7.18 -15.89
CA ALA A 52 -3.06 -6.04 -15.96
C ALA A 52 -3.61 -4.99 -16.93
N PRO A 53 -3.52 -3.68 -16.61
CA PRO A 53 -3.90 -2.65 -17.55
C PRO A 53 -3.08 -2.80 -18.83
N ARG A 54 -3.72 -2.63 -19.99
CA ARG A 54 -3.06 -2.67 -21.31
C ARG A 54 -1.87 -1.72 -21.26
N ALA A 55 -0.66 -2.28 -21.40
CA ALA A 55 0.62 -1.61 -21.13
C ALA A 55 0.69 -0.20 -21.75
N ALA A 56 0.48 0.82 -20.90
CA ALA A 56 0.65 2.25 -21.20
C ALA A 56 0.46 3.14 -19.95
N ALA A 57 -0.19 2.68 -18.87
CA ALA A 57 -0.62 3.58 -17.81
C ALA A 57 0.45 3.98 -16.78
N ALA A 58 1.58 3.27 -16.71
CA ALA A 58 2.67 3.65 -15.79
C ALA A 58 4.00 3.05 -16.23
N SER A 59 4.90 3.88 -16.75
CA SER A 59 6.30 3.49 -16.96
C SER A 59 7.11 3.49 -15.66
N ASP A 60 6.62 4.17 -14.62
CA ASP A 60 7.30 4.31 -13.33
C ASP A 60 6.36 3.94 -12.17
N LEU A 61 6.66 2.80 -11.54
CA LEU A 61 5.95 2.30 -10.37
C LEU A 61 6.10 3.24 -9.16
N ASN A 62 7.21 3.97 -9.06
CA ASN A 62 7.41 4.93 -7.98
C ASN A 62 6.48 6.13 -8.13
N ALA A 63 6.32 6.66 -9.36
CA ALA A 63 5.37 7.72 -9.64
C ALA A 63 3.91 7.32 -9.33
N VAL A 64 3.54 6.07 -9.64
CA VAL A 64 2.22 5.53 -9.26
C VAL A 64 2.06 5.46 -7.75
N ALA A 65 3.06 4.94 -7.05
CA ALA A 65 3.02 4.85 -5.58
C ALA A 65 2.90 6.24 -4.95
N GLU A 66 3.62 7.26 -5.45
CA GLU A 66 3.53 8.64 -4.97
C GLU A 66 2.18 9.29 -5.27
N TYR A 67 1.66 9.08 -6.49
CA TYR A 67 0.32 9.56 -6.85
C TYR A 67 -0.72 8.95 -5.91
N LEU A 68 -0.70 7.64 -5.70
CA LEU A 68 -1.62 6.96 -4.81
C LEU A 68 -1.42 7.42 -3.36
N ASP A 69 -0.19 7.56 -2.88
CA ASP A 69 0.11 8.10 -1.55
C ASP A 69 -0.53 9.48 -1.36
N ASN A 70 -0.43 10.37 -2.36
CA ASN A 70 -1.03 11.70 -2.31
C ASN A 70 -2.56 11.67 -2.36
N VAL A 71 -3.14 10.86 -3.25
CA VAL A 71 -4.60 10.69 -3.38
C VAL A 71 -5.19 10.14 -2.09
N LEU A 72 -4.54 9.14 -1.49
CA LEU A 72 -4.97 8.55 -0.23
C LEU A 72 -4.87 9.58 0.90
N LEU A 73 -3.79 10.36 0.97
CA LEU A 73 -3.66 11.43 1.96
C LEU A 73 -4.79 12.47 1.84
N LEU A 74 -5.13 12.88 0.61
CA LEU A 74 -6.22 13.83 0.33
C LEU A 74 -7.59 13.23 0.67
N ALA A 75 -7.72 11.90 0.62
CA ALA A 75 -8.92 11.17 1.02
C ALA A 75 -9.03 10.94 2.54
N GLY A 76 -8.08 11.42 3.34
CA GLY A 76 -8.11 11.34 4.81
C GLY A 76 -7.57 10.03 5.38
N LEU A 77 -6.59 9.42 4.70
CA LEU A 77 -5.74 8.35 5.23
C LEU A 77 -4.50 8.88 5.97
#